data_AF-A0A524HUG6-F1
#
_entry.id   AF-A0A524HUG6-F1
#
_cell.length_a   1.000
_cell.length_b   1.000
_cell.length_c   1.000
_cell.angle_alpha   90.00
_cell.angle_beta   90.00
_cell.angle_gamma   90.00
#
_symmetry.space_group_name_H-M   'P 1'
#
loop_
_entity.id
_entity.type
_entity.pdbx_description
1 polymer ?
#
loop_
_entity_poly.entity_id
_entity_poly.type
_entity_poly.pdbx_seq_one_letter_code
_entity_poly.pdbx_strand_id
1 'polypeptide(L)'
;MAVPLGTIIASMLDPEAYAREVGDPFPFEPARSRWAPADSRSIEESDLARKAEQRNWTLPRNGRDEPVAVDLRGVFLRGLNRFDEAMGQRHEGEGDPNGAGRVAGSWQPDGLKAHAHPVHAARGRGAGGISSRKSGPVGTAGIDVVAGAYGGAETRPRNVAVYYYVRINK
;
A
#
# COMPACT_ATOMS: atom_id res chain seq x y z
N MET A 1 -21.90 10.40 19.83
CA MET A 1 -21.81 10.71 18.38
C MET A 1 -21.36 9.45 17.67
N ALA A 2 -22.03 9.04 16.60
CA ALA A 2 -21.69 7.79 15.92
C ALA A 2 -20.42 7.97 15.06
N VAL A 3 -19.46 7.07 15.23
CA VAL A 3 -18.28 6.99 14.36
C VAL A 3 -18.73 6.38 13.02
N PRO A 4 -18.31 6.91 11.86
CA PRO A 4 -18.72 6.36 10.56
C PRO A 4 -18.30 4.89 10.38
N LEU A 5 -19.13 4.11 9.69
CA LEU A 5 -18.79 2.74 9.31
C LEU A 5 -17.56 2.71 8.39
N GLY A 6 -16.69 1.73 8.59
CA GLY A 6 -15.42 1.60 7.86
C GLY A 6 -14.28 2.44 8.44
N THR A 7 -14.48 3.11 9.58
CA THR A 7 -13.39 3.80 10.28
C THR A 7 -12.31 2.82 10.73
N ILE A 8 -11.05 3.17 10.50
CA ILE A 8 -9.88 2.44 10.97
C ILE A 8 -9.32 3.16 12.20
N ILE A 9 -9.08 2.42 13.29
CA ILE A 9 -8.44 2.94 14.51
C ILE A 9 -7.17 2.14 14.77
N ALA A 10 -6.09 2.83 15.15
CA ALA A 10 -4.88 2.22 15.66
C ALA A 10 -4.93 2.21 17.20
N SER A 11 -4.64 1.06 17.79
CA SER A 11 -4.61 0.87 19.24
C SER A 11 -3.38 0.08 19.64
N MET A 12 -2.86 0.37 20.83
CA MET A 12 -1.80 -0.40 21.47
C MET A 12 -2.34 -1.54 22.34
N LEU A 13 -3.65 -1.60 22.57
CA LEU A 13 -4.31 -2.68 23.30
C LEU A 13 -4.37 -3.94 22.44
N ASP A 14 -4.17 -5.11 23.07
CA ASP A 14 -4.46 -6.38 22.44
C ASP A 14 -5.96 -6.53 22.12
N PRO A 15 -6.37 -7.47 21.25
CA PRO A 15 -7.76 -7.60 20.82
C PRO A 15 -8.77 -7.83 21.94
N GLU A 16 -8.41 -8.55 23.01
CA GLU A 16 -9.31 -8.81 24.13
C GLU A 16 -9.48 -7.56 24.99
N ALA A 17 -8.37 -6.91 25.34
CA ALA A 17 -8.38 -5.66 26.09
C ALA A 17 -9.13 -4.54 25.33
N TYR A 18 -8.92 -4.44 24.01
CA TYR A 18 -9.64 -3.48 23.18
C TYR A 18 -11.13 -3.78 23.13
N ALA A 19 -11.53 -5.04 22.88
CA ALA A 19 -12.94 -5.43 22.86
C ALA A 19 -13.65 -5.08 24.19
N ARG A 20 -12.99 -5.34 25.32
CA ARG A 20 -13.51 -4.98 26.66
C ARG A 20 -13.69 -3.48 26.81
N GLU A 21 -12.70 -2.67 26.44
CA GLU A 21 -12.73 -1.21 26.54
C GLU A 21 -13.86 -0.60 25.70
N VAL A 22 -14.03 -1.11 24.48
CA VAL A 22 -15.07 -0.64 23.56
C VAL A 22 -16.38 -1.40 23.73
N GLY A 23 -16.56 -2.23 24.76
CA GLY A 23 -17.79 -2.97 25.08
C GLY A 23 -18.27 -3.94 23.99
N ASP A 24 -17.36 -4.50 23.19
CA ASP A 24 -17.64 -5.51 22.18
C ASP A 24 -17.54 -6.93 22.77
N PRO A 25 -18.25 -7.92 22.22
CA PRO A 25 -18.08 -9.31 22.61
C PRO A 25 -16.67 -9.82 22.24
N PHE A 26 -16.14 -10.71 23.08
CA PHE A 26 -14.91 -11.46 22.80
C PHE A 26 -15.16 -12.95 23.07
N PRO A 27 -14.94 -13.86 22.10
CA PRO A 27 -14.40 -13.63 20.76
C PRO A 27 -15.26 -12.71 19.86
N PHE A 28 -14.64 -12.16 18.82
CA PHE A 28 -15.31 -11.25 17.86
C PHE A 28 -16.54 -11.92 17.22
N GLU A 29 -17.66 -11.20 17.22
CA GLU A 29 -18.93 -11.60 16.60
C GLU A 29 -19.38 -10.54 15.57
N PRO A 30 -19.40 -10.82 14.26
CA PRO A 30 -19.69 -9.82 13.22
C PRO A 30 -21.03 -9.08 13.38
N ALA A 31 -22.06 -9.77 13.84
CA ALA A 31 -23.41 -9.21 13.99
C ALA A 31 -23.55 -8.29 15.23
N ARG A 32 -22.60 -8.35 16.18
CA ARG A 32 -22.70 -7.68 17.50
C ARG A 32 -21.53 -6.77 17.84
N SER A 33 -20.36 -7.01 17.26
CA SER A 33 -19.14 -6.23 17.52
C SER A 33 -19.16 -4.94 16.71
N ARG A 34 -18.80 -3.83 17.33
CA ARG A 34 -18.62 -2.54 16.67
C ARG A 34 -17.31 -2.47 15.89
N TRP A 35 -16.30 -3.19 16.35
CA TRP A 35 -14.95 -3.20 15.79
C TRP A 35 -14.52 -4.61 15.39
N ALA A 36 -13.96 -4.72 14.19
CA ALA A 36 -13.28 -5.92 13.74
C ALA A 36 -11.77 -5.64 13.64
N PRO A 37 -10.90 -6.57 14.06
CA PRO A 37 -9.49 -6.52 13.70
C PRO A 37 -9.31 -6.52 12.18
N ALA A 38 -8.35 -5.72 11.72
CA ALA A 38 -8.02 -5.55 10.31
C ALA A 38 -7.10 -6.67 9.80
N ASP A 39 -7.60 -7.90 9.74
CA ASP A 39 -6.82 -9.12 9.48
C ASP A 39 -7.47 -10.09 8.48
N SER A 40 -8.38 -9.61 7.63
CA SER A 40 -9.15 -10.43 6.69
C SER A 40 -10.09 -11.47 7.32
N ARG A 41 -10.47 -11.34 8.60
CA ARG A 41 -11.59 -12.13 9.14
C ARG A 41 -12.90 -11.80 8.42
N SER A 42 -13.81 -12.76 8.41
CA SER A 42 -15.16 -12.54 7.88
C SER A 42 -15.87 -11.49 8.72
N ILE A 43 -16.57 -10.60 8.03
CA ILE A 43 -17.49 -9.62 8.63
C ILE A 43 -18.90 -9.81 8.07
N GLU A 44 -19.17 -11.00 7.50
CA GLU A 44 -20.51 -11.42 7.08
C GLU A 44 -21.50 -11.14 8.21
N GLU A 45 -22.67 -10.59 7.89
CA GLU A 45 -23.70 -10.10 8.83
C GLU A 45 -23.47 -8.74 9.50
N SER A 46 -22.27 -8.15 9.43
CA SER A 46 -22.05 -6.80 9.96
C SER A 46 -22.79 -5.72 9.15
N ASP A 47 -23.08 -4.58 9.77
CA ASP A 47 -23.63 -3.43 9.04
C ASP A 47 -22.69 -2.93 7.94
N LEU A 48 -21.36 -3.04 8.17
CA LEU A 48 -20.37 -2.69 7.16
C LEU A 48 -20.51 -3.58 5.92
N ALA A 49 -20.67 -4.89 6.10
CA ALA A 49 -20.88 -5.83 5.00
C ALA A 49 -22.19 -5.56 4.23
N ARG A 50 -23.25 -5.12 4.91
CA ARG A 50 -24.52 -4.76 4.26
C ARG A 50 -24.45 -3.46 3.45
N LYS A 51 -23.58 -2.53 3.84
CA LYS A 51 -23.41 -1.22 3.18
C LYS A 51 -22.26 -1.17 2.18
N ALA A 52 -21.38 -2.15 2.19
CA ALA A 52 -20.26 -2.23 1.26
C ALA A 52 -20.75 -2.56 -0.16
N GLU A 53 -21.29 -1.56 -0.86
CA GLU A 53 -21.48 -1.61 -2.32
C GLU A 53 -20.12 -1.68 -3.06
N GLN A 54 -19.03 -1.33 -2.37
CA GLN A 54 -17.66 -1.38 -2.87
C GLN A 54 -17.12 -2.83 -2.82
N ARG A 55 -17.07 -3.46 -4.00
CA ARG A 55 -16.67 -4.88 -4.23
C ARG A 55 -15.23 -5.25 -3.83
N ASN A 56 -14.44 -4.35 -3.25
CA ASN A 56 -13.03 -4.59 -2.97
C ASN A 56 -12.75 -5.07 -1.53
N TRP A 57 -13.80 -5.28 -0.73
CA TRP A 57 -13.70 -5.85 0.63
C TRP A 57 -14.24 -7.27 0.68
N THR A 58 -14.06 -8.02 -0.41
CA THR A 58 -14.39 -9.44 -0.46
C THR A 58 -13.14 -10.26 -0.72
N LEU A 59 -13.13 -11.50 -0.21
CA LEU A 59 -12.14 -12.49 -0.59
C LEU A 59 -12.85 -13.75 -1.10
N PRO A 60 -12.30 -14.44 -2.11
CA PRO A 60 -12.84 -15.71 -2.56
C PRO A 60 -12.64 -16.75 -1.45
N ARG A 61 -13.73 -17.23 -0.88
CA ARG A 61 -13.78 -18.29 0.13
C ARG A 61 -14.93 -19.23 -0.19
N ASN A 62 -14.65 -20.54 -0.17
CA ASN A 62 -15.66 -21.58 -0.43
C ASN A 62 -16.45 -21.38 -1.75
N GLY A 63 -15.79 -20.85 -2.79
CA GLY A 63 -16.40 -20.63 -4.10
C GLY A 63 -17.32 -19.42 -4.20
N ARG A 64 -17.36 -18.54 -3.18
CA ARG A 64 -18.07 -17.26 -3.20
C ARG A 64 -17.18 -16.12 -2.72
N ASP A 65 -17.53 -14.90 -3.09
CA ASP A 65 -16.90 -13.69 -2.56
C ASP A 65 -17.50 -13.36 -1.19
N GLU A 66 -16.73 -13.55 -0.12
CA GLU A 66 -17.17 -13.29 1.25
C GLU A 66 -16.71 -11.91 1.71
N PRO A 67 -17.58 -11.08 2.32
CA PRO A 67 -17.17 -9.81 2.93
C PRO A 67 -16.17 -10.03 4.06
N VAL A 68 -15.03 -9.35 3.98
CA VAL A 68 -13.96 -9.42 4.98
C VAL A 68 -13.56 -8.03 5.46
N ALA A 69 -13.05 -7.97 6.70
CA ALA A 69 -12.33 -6.79 7.15
C ALA A 69 -11.08 -6.59 6.27
N VAL A 70 -10.73 -5.33 5.98
CA VAL A 70 -9.46 -5.02 5.30
C VAL A 70 -8.28 -5.60 6.08
N ASP A 71 -7.29 -6.18 5.39
CA ASP A 71 -6.06 -6.65 6.05
C ASP A 71 -5.02 -5.54 6.07
N LEU A 72 -4.64 -5.09 7.26
CA LEU A 72 -3.67 -4.01 7.46
C LEU A 72 -2.40 -4.50 8.16
N ARG A 73 -2.20 -5.82 8.27
CA ARG A 73 -1.03 -6.38 8.95
C ARG A 73 0.24 -6.13 8.13
N GLY A 74 1.13 -5.32 8.68
CA GLY A 74 2.47 -5.07 8.10
C GLY A 74 2.47 -4.16 6.87
N VAL A 75 1.47 -3.29 6.71
CA VAL A 75 1.31 -2.46 5.51
C VAL A 75 1.05 -1.01 5.86
N PHE A 76 1.38 -0.11 4.94
CA PHE A 76 1.17 1.33 5.12
C PHE A 76 -0.23 1.75 4.64
N LEU A 77 -0.70 2.89 5.11
CA LEU A 77 -1.90 3.55 4.60
C LEU A 77 -1.51 4.67 3.65
N ARG A 78 -2.17 4.77 2.49
CA ARG A 78 -1.93 5.80 1.49
C ARG A 78 -3.24 6.46 1.08
N GLY A 79 -3.23 7.79 0.99
CA GLY A 79 -4.40 8.55 0.57
C GLY A 79 -4.65 8.39 -0.93
N LEU A 80 -5.93 8.41 -1.34
CA LEU A 80 -6.32 8.46 -2.74
C LEU A 80 -5.96 9.81 -3.39
N ASN A 81 -5.74 9.85 -4.70
CA ASN A 81 -5.44 11.11 -5.41
C ASN A 81 -6.68 11.99 -5.64
N ARG A 82 -7.88 11.41 -5.56
CA ARG A 82 -9.16 12.08 -5.81
C ARG A 82 -10.18 11.61 -4.77
N PHE A 83 -10.86 12.57 -4.15
CA PHE A 83 -11.87 12.34 -3.12
C PHE A 83 -13.27 12.69 -3.61
N ASP A 84 -13.34 13.75 -4.40
CA ASP A 84 -14.57 14.30 -4.98
C ASP A 84 -14.25 14.69 -6.43
N GLU A 85 -15.25 14.57 -7.28
CA GLU A 85 -15.13 14.99 -8.66
C GLU A 85 -14.89 16.48 -8.81
N ALA A 86 -15.55 17.29 -7.98
CA ALA A 86 -15.48 18.75 -8.03
C ALA A 86 -14.11 19.31 -7.59
N MET A 87 -13.42 18.62 -6.66
CA MET A 87 -12.09 19.02 -6.18
C MET A 87 -10.96 18.58 -7.11
N GLY A 88 -11.24 17.74 -8.10
CA GLY A 88 -10.25 17.25 -9.05
C GLY A 88 -9.24 16.28 -8.42
N GLN A 89 -8.15 16.04 -9.16
CA GLN A 89 -7.04 15.21 -8.68
C GLN A 89 -6.00 16.08 -7.97
N ARG A 90 -5.24 15.47 -7.06
CA ARG A 90 -4.06 16.08 -6.47
C ARG A 90 -3.09 16.59 -7.55
N HIS A 91 -2.35 17.66 -7.25
CA HIS A 91 -1.35 18.23 -8.15
C HIS A 91 -0.33 17.20 -8.64
N GLU A 92 0.11 17.38 -9.89
CA GLU A 92 1.09 16.50 -10.53
C GLU A 92 2.38 16.43 -9.71
N GLY A 93 2.88 15.20 -9.51
CA GLY A 93 4.09 14.94 -8.73
C GLY A 93 3.91 14.85 -7.21
N GLU A 94 2.74 15.22 -6.67
CA GLU A 94 2.46 15.13 -5.23
C GLU A 94 1.60 13.93 -4.83
N GLY A 95 0.94 13.31 -5.81
CA GLY A 95 0.05 12.16 -5.62
C GLY A 95 0.75 10.80 -5.73
N ASP A 96 -0.02 9.75 -5.45
CA ASP A 96 0.35 8.39 -5.81
C ASP A 96 0.51 8.29 -7.34
N PRO A 97 1.69 7.92 -7.87
CA PRO A 97 1.88 7.80 -9.32
C PRO A 97 0.94 6.79 -9.98
N ASN A 98 0.39 5.85 -9.21
CA ASN A 98 -0.56 4.85 -9.68
C ASN A 98 -2.02 5.18 -9.29
N GLY A 99 -2.27 6.38 -8.74
CA GLY A 99 -3.51 6.72 -8.05
C GLY A 99 -4.74 6.87 -8.94
N ALA A 100 -4.59 7.04 -10.26
CA ALA A 100 -5.71 7.26 -11.19
C ALA A 100 -6.72 6.08 -11.22
N GLY A 101 -6.27 4.86 -10.94
CA GLY A 101 -7.12 3.66 -10.90
C GLY A 101 -7.31 3.08 -9.49
N ARG A 102 -6.87 3.78 -8.44
CA ARG A 102 -6.98 3.26 -7.08
C ARG A 102 -8.35 3.58 -6.50
N VAL A 103 -8.88 2.60 -5.77
CA VAL A 103 -10.08 2.73 -4.95
C VAL A 103 -9.75 2.35 -3.50
N ALA A 104 -10.57 2.76 -2.54
CA ALA A 104 -10.35 2.43 -1.14
C ALA A 104 -10.25 0.90 -0.93
N GLY A 105 -9.32 0.47 -0.07
CA GLY A 105 -9.00 -0.94 0.14
C GLY A 105 -8.08 -1.56 -0.92
N SER A 106 -7.82 -0.89 -2.05
CA SER A 106 -6.93 -1.44 -3.08
C SER A 106 -5.48 -1.48 -2.61
N TRP A 107 -4.83 -2.61 -2.90
CA TRP A 107 -3.43 -2.87 -2.60
C TRP A 107 -2.49 -2.24 -3.63
N GLN A 108 -1.36 -1.73 -3.16
CA GLN A 108 -0.22 -1.36 -3.98
C GLN A 108 1.02 -2.08 -3.45
N PRO A 109 1.73 -2.85 -4.30
CA PRO A 109 2.96 -3.52 -3.88
C PRO A 109 4.08 -2.52 -3.64
N ASP A 110 5.14 -2.99 -2.96
CA ASP A 110 6.40 -2.27 -2.84
C ASP A 110 7.01 -1.98 -4.21
N GLY A 111 7.87 -0.97 -4.26
CA GLY A 111 8.57 -0.56 -5.47
C GLY A 111 9.81 0.27 -5.15
N LEU A 112 10.76 0.27 -6.08
CA LEU A 112 11.95 1.11 -6.05
C LEU A 112 11.87 2.13 -7.19
N LYS A 113 12.20 3.39 -6.91
CA LYS A 113 12.29 4.42 -7.96
C LYS A 113 13.38 4.06 -8.95
N ALA A 114 13.07 4.21 -10.24
CA ALA A 114 13.99 3.99 -11.33
C ALA A 114 15.25 4.84 -11.14
N HIS A 115 16.39 4.17 -11.08
CA HIS A 115 17.69 4.82 -11.05
C HIS A 115 18.74 3.94 -11.74
N ALA A 116 19.83 4.58 -12.15
CA ALA A 116 20.96 3.97 -12.83
C ALA A 116 22.25 4.38 -12.11
N HIS A 117 23.22 3.47 -12.11
CA HIS A 117 24.57 3.75 -11.61
C HIS A 117 25.55 3.79 -12.78
N PRO A 118 26.45 4.79 -12.86
CA PRO A 118 27.57 4.73 -13.77
C PRO A 118 28.51 3.61 -13.33
N VAL A 119 28.98 2.80 -14.29
CA VAL A 119 30.00 1.79 -14.10
C VAL A 119 31.23 2.17 -14.91
N HIS A 120 32.39 2.14 -14.25
CA HIS A 120 33.68 2.36 -14.91
C HIS A 120 34.18 1.04 -15.46
N ALA A 121 34.30 0.96 -16.78
CA ALA A 121 34.76 -0.21 -17.51
C ALA A 121 36.15 0.04 -18.12
N ALA A 122 37.03 -0.96 -18.02
CA ALA A 122 38.27 -0.98 -18.80
C ALA A 122 38.08 -1.88 -20.02
N ARG A 123 38.36 -1.36 -21.22
CA ARG A 123 38.32 -2.16 -22.46
C ARG A 123 39.63 -2.94 -22.61
N GLY A 124 39.62 -4.23 -22.31
CA GLY A 124 40.78 -5.10 -22.53
C GLY A 124 41.18 -5.14 -24.01
N ARG A 125 42.46 -5.02 -24.32
CA ARG A 125 43.00 -5.19 -25.67
C ARG A 125 43.17 -6.69 -25.94
N GLY A 126 42.14 -7.32 -26.51
CA GLY A 126 42.11 -8.75 -26.85
C GLY A 126 40.95 -9.50 -26.17
N ALA A 127 40.17 -10.23 -26.98
CA ALA A 127 39.07 -11.13 -26.60
C ALA A 127 38.07 -10.61 -25.55
N GLY A 128 37.10 -9.79 -26.01
CA GLY A 128 35.68 -9.96 -25.65
C GLY A 128 35.20 -9.84 -24.20
N GLY A 129 35.89 -9.16 -23.30
CA GLY A 129 35.44 -8.98 -21.90
C GLY A 129 35.42 -7.52 -21.44
N ILE A 130 34.32 -7.09 -20.83
CA ILE A 130 34.22 -5.83 -20.08
C ILE A 130 34.47 -6.15 -18.60
N SER A 131 35.56 -5.64 -18.02
CA SER A 131 35.80 -5.73 -16.57
C SER A 131 35.47 -4.40 -15.89
N SER A 132 34.69 -4.40 -14.80
CA SER A 132 34.45 -3.21 -13.99
C SER A 132 35.65 -2.96 -13.07
N ARG A 133 36.53 -2.04 -13.47
CA ARG A 133 37.66 -1.59 -12.64
C ARG A 133 37.75 -0.07 -12.73
N LYS A 134 37.78 0.60 -11.58
CA LYS A 134 37.98 2.05 -11.45
C LYS A 134 39.37 2.49 -11.95
N SER A 135 40.31 1.57 -12.05
CA SER A 135 41.65 1.77 -12.60
C SER A 135 42.03 0.56 -13.45
N GLY A 136 42.21 0.78 -14.75
CA GLY A 136 42.84 -0.19 -15.64
C GLY A 136 44.36 -0.24 -15.40
N PRO A 137 45.06 -1.30 -15.85
CA PRO A 137 46.51 -1.25 -16.01
C PRO A 137 46.89 -0.01 -16.83
N VAL A 138 48.00 0.64 -16.47
CA VAL A 138 48.55 1.82 -17.16
C VAL A 138 48.47 1.64 -18.68
N GLY A 139 47.73 2.51 -19.36
CA GLY A 139 47.55 2.46 -20.83
C GLY A 139 46.20 1.98 -21.35
N THR A 140 45.24 1.65 -20.48
CA THR A 140 43.86 1.29 -20.90
C THR A 140 42.92 2.50 -20.71
N ALA A 141 42.29 2.98 -21.79
CA ALA A 141 41.27 4.03 -21.66
C ALA A 141 40.06 3.48 -20.89
N GLY A 142 39.78 4.07 -19.72
CA GLY A 142 38.52 3.84 -19.02
C GLY A 142 37.35 4.38 -19.85
N ILE A 143 36.26 3.63 -19.91
CA ILE A 143 35.01 4.08 -20.53
C ILE A 143 33.97 4.13 -19.40
N ASP A 144 33.26 5.25 -19.32
CA ASP A 144 32.08 5.37 -18.48
C ASP A 144 30.89 4.74 -19.23
N VAL A 145 30.31 3.70 -18.65
CA VAL A 145 29.08 3.09 -19.16
C VAL A 145 28.01 3.30 -18.10
N VAL A 146 26.83 3.79 -18.49
CA VAL A 146 25.70 3.90 -17.57
C VAL A 146 24.91 2.60 -17.65
N ALA A 147 24.74 1.91 -16.52
CA ALA A 147 23.83 0.77 -16.47
C ALA A 147 22.40 1.23 -16.78
N GLY A 148 21.60 0.40 -17.46
CA GLY A 148 20.19 0.73 -17.71
C GLY A 148 19.45 1.03 -16.41
N ALA A 149 18.60 2.07 -16.41
CA ALA A 149 17.79 2.38 -15.24
C ALA A 149 16.82 1.23 -14.95
N TYR A 150 16.69 0.85 -13.69
CA TYR A 150 15.73 -0.16 -13.23
C TYR A 150 14.90 0.37 -12.06
N GLY A 151 13.59 0.11 -12.10
CA GLY A 151 12.62 0.55 -11.09
C GLY A 151 11.38 1.19 -11.71
N GLY A 152 10.49 1.70 -10.87
CA GLY A 152 9.26 2.39 -11.23
C GLY A 152 9.29 3.89 -10.96
N ALA A 153 8.13 4.52 -10.87
CA ALA A 153 8.01 5.96 -10.66
C ALA A 153 8.47 6.42 -9.25
N GLU A 154 8.44 5.53 -8.25
CA GLU A 154 8.62 5.88 -6.84
C GLU A 154 9.22 4.72 -6.03
N THR A 155 10.00 5.04 -5.00
CA THR A 155 10.38 4.11 -3.93
C THR A 155 9.28 4.12 -2.88
N ARG A 156 8.60 3.00 -2.66
CA ARG A 156 7.46 2.92 -1.73
C ARG A 156 7.38 1.55 -1.06
N PRO A 157 6.93 1.51 0.21
CA PRO A 157 6.51 0.25 0.82
C PRO A 157 5.12 -0.17 0.32
N ARG A 158 4.78 -1.43 0.57
CA ARG A 158 3.43 -1.96 0.34
C ARG A 158 2.40 -1.14 1.12
N ASN A 159 1.29 -0.78 0.48
CA ASN A 159 0.27 0.06 1.09
C ASN A 159 -1.16 -0.25 0.60
N VAL A 160 -2.14 0.20 1.39
CA VAL A 160 -3.58 0.16 1.08
C VAL A 160 -4.12 1.57 0.93
N ALA A 161 -4.99 1.77 -0.07
CA ALA A 161 -5.62 3.05 -0.33
C ALA A 161 -6.75 3.33 0.67
N VAL A 162 -6.77 4.54 1.22
CA VAL A 162 -7.82 5.01 2.15
C VAL A 162 -8.24 6.44 1.83
N TYR A 163 -9.42 6.81 2.32
CA TYR A 163 -9.82 8.20 2.45
C TYR A 163 -9.38 8.75 3.81
N TYR A 164 -8.76 9.92 3.82
CA TYR A 164 -8.45 10.67 5.03
C TYR A 164 -9.48 11.78 5.24
N TYR A 165 -10.18 11.73 6.36
CA TYR A 165 -11.13 12.76 6.74
C TYR A 165 -10.59 13.56 7.92
N VAL A 166 -10.76 14.88 7.89
CA VAL A 166 -10.51 15.75 9.03
C VAL A 166 -11.84 16.17 9.63
N ARG A 167 -12.02 15.97 10.93
CA ARG A 167 -13.21 16.44 11.64
C ARG A 167 -13.12 17.96 11.76
N ILE A 168 -14.00 18.67 11.06
CA ILE A 168 -14.02 20.15 11.06
C ILE A 168 -15.02 20.76 12.05
N ASN A 169 -15.99 19.98 12.56
CA ASN A 169 -17.04 20.45 13.46
C ASN A 169 -17.39 19.42 14.54
N LYS A 170 -17.99 19.89 15.65
CA LYS A 170 -18.36 19.08 16.82
C LYS A 170 -19.73 18.44 16.71
#